data_AF-I0Q284-F1
#
_entry.id   AF-I0Q284-F1
#
_cell.length_a   1.000
_cell.length_b   1.000
_cell.length_c   1.000
_cell.angle_alpha   90.00
_cell.angle_beta   90.00
_cell.angle_gamma   90.00
#
_symmetry.space_group_name_H-M   'P 1'
#
loop_
_entity.id
_entity.type
_entity.pdbx_description
1 polymer ?
#
loop_
_entity_poly.entity_id
_entity_poly.type
_entity_poly.pdbx_seq_one_letter_code
_entity_poly.pdbx_strand_id
1 'polypeptide(L)'
;MKIIVDRESICMGDDVFSHQMDLDIPEDMTVEELCSFLQKDRYLPGLDTEWFLRHGGQIITSYHTETKELTNPNIYLKDLIHQTSRGNEFVWIYRRSY
;
A
#
# COMPACT_ATOMS: atom_id res chain seq x y z
N MET A 1 -14.11 8.15 -1.29
CA MET A 1 -13.62 7.93 -2.66
C MET A 1 -13.22 6.48 -2.78
N LYS A 2 -13.55 5.83 -3.89
CA LYS A 2 -13.25 4.41 -4.07
C LYS A 2 -11.86 4.21 -4.64
N ILE A 3 -11.07 3.34 -4.01
CA ILE A 3 -9.77 2.89 -4.52
C ILE A 3 -9.74 1.35 -4.57
N ILE A 4 -8.87 0.84 -5.44
CA ILE A 4 -8.52 -0.57 -5.48
C ILE A 4 -7.11 -0.67 -4.89
N VAL A 5 -6.93 -1.50 -3.88
CA VAL A 5 -5.62 -1.83 -3.33
C VAL A 5 -5.34 -3.29 -3.62
N ASP A 6 -4.15 -3.57 -4.14
CA ASP A 6 -3.64 -4.93 -4.34
C ASP A 6 -2.30 -5.09 -3.62
N ARG A 7 -1.86 -6.33 -3.43
CA ARG A 7 -0.54 -6.63 -2.89
C ARG A 7 0.07 -7.89 -3.51
N GLU A 8 1.38 -7.94 -3.59
CA GLU A 8 2.09 -9.17 -3.94
C GLU A 8 2.06 -10.19 -2.77
N SER A 9 1.95 -11.47 -3.12
CA SER A 9 2.11 -12.59 -2.16
C SER A 9 3.55 -12.73 -1.71
N ILE A 10 3.78 -12.79 -0.39
CA ILE A 10 5.12 -12.98 0.18
C ILE A 10 5.45 -14.44 0.49
N CYS A 11 4.45 -15.25 0.87
CA CYS A 11 4.64 -16.62 1.31
C CYS A 11 3.38 -17.48 1.14
N MET A 12 3.54 -18.81 1.07
CA MET A 12 2.42 -19.77 0.85
C MET A 12 1.24 -19.69 1.84
N GLY A 13 1.35 -18.92 2.92
CA GLY A 13 0.30 -18.74 3.93
C GLY A 13 -0.46 -17.42 3.85
N ASP A 14 -0.07 -16.48 2.98
CA ASP A 14 -0.72 -15.17 2.89
C ASP A 14 -1.87 -15.10 1.88
N ASP A 15 -2.09 -16.19 1.13
CA ASP A 15 -3.21 -16.41 0.19
C ASP A 15 -4.54 -16.74 0.87
N VAL A 16 -4.56 -16.85 2.20
CA VAL A 16 -5.80 -17.08 2.98
C VAL A 16 -6.79 -15.92 2.81
N PHE A 17 -6.30 -14.73 2.49
CA PHE A 17 -7.10 -13.55 2.20
C PHE A 17 -6.85 -13.08 0.78
N SER A 18 -7.87 -12.47 0.18
CA SER A 18 -7.74 -11.80 -1.12
C SER A 18 -6.58 -10.80 -1.06
N HIS A 19 -5.72 -10.85 -2.08
CA HIS A 19 -4.66 -9.86 -2.25
C HIS A 19 -5.19 -8.52 -2.72
N GLN A 20 -6.38 -8.49 -3.33
CA GLN A 20 -7.03 -7.27 -3.78
C GLN A 20 -8.23 -6.92 -2.88
N MET A 21 -8.41 -5.63 -2.59
CA MET A 21 -9.50 -5.06 -1.81
C MET A 21 -10.03 -3.77 -2.44
N ASP A 22 -11.34 -3.62 -2.46
CA ASP A 22 -12.00 -2.35 -2.78
C ASP A 22 -12.24 -1.58 -1.49
N LEU A 23 -11.73 -0.35 -1.40
CA LEU A 23 -11.86 0.51 -0.22
C LEU A 23 -12.62 1.78 -0.58
N ASP A 24 -13.54 2.19 0.30
CA ASP A 24 -14.10 3.56 0.28
C ASP A 24 -13.43 4.38 1.39
N ILE A 25 -12.62 5.34 0.98
CA ILE A 25 -11.74 6.10 1.88
C ILE A 25 -12.07 7.61 1.86
N PRO A 26 -11.79 8.37 2.94
CA PRO A 26 -11.89 9.82 2.92
C PRO A 26 -11.03 10.46 1.82
N GLU A 27 -11.46 11.61 1.27
CA GLU A 27 -10.68 12.32 0.24
C GLU A 27 -9.38 12.93 0.78
N ASP A 28 -9.31 13.19 2.08
CA ASP A 28 -8.14 13.68 2.80
C ASP A 28 -7.26 12.55 3.34
N MET A 29 -7.54 11.29 2.99
CA MET A 29 -6.69 10.17 3.40
C MET A 29 -5.28 10.29 2.81
N THR A 30 -4.31 10.20 3.71
CA THR A 30 -2.88 10.19 3.40
C THR A 30 -2.34 8.77 3.20
N VAL A 31 -1.14 8.67 2.64
CA VAL A 31 -0.41 7.41 2.50
C VAL A 31 -0.13 6.76 3.86
N GLU A 32 0.21 7.54 4.90
CA GLU A 32 0.41 7.03 6.25
C GLU A 32 -0.84 6.40 6.85
N GLU A 33 -1.98 7.07 6.69
CA GLU A 33 -3.27 6.57 7.19
C GLU A 33 -3.69 5.30 6.47
N LEU A 34 -3.50 5.22 5.15
CA LEU A 34 -3.74 4.00 4.39
C LEU A 34 -2.83 2.86 4.86
N CYS A 35 -1.53 3.11 5.01
CA CYS A 35 -0.59 2.11 5.49
C CYS A 35 -0.97 1.59 6.88
N SER A 36 -1.32 2.51 7.79
CA SER A 36 -1.78 2.19 9.13
C SER A 36 -3.09 1.41 9.15
N PHE A 37 -4.02 1.72 8.25
CA PHE A 37 -5.27 0.99 8.07
C PHE A 37 -5.01 -0.46 7.64
N LEU A 38 -4.22 -0.65 6.58
CA LEU A 38 -3.89 -1.98 6.05
C LEU A 38 -3.13 -2.87 7.04
N GLN A 39 -2.31 -2.27 7.92
CA GLN A 39 -1.64 -3.01 8.99
C GLN A 39 -2.61 -3.57 10.05
N LYS A 40 -3.69 -2.84 10.38
CA LYS A 40 -4.68 -3.29 11.39
C LYS A 40 -5.36 -4.59 10.95
N ASP A 41 -5.59 -4.73 9.66
CA ASP A 41 -6.22 -5.92 9.07
C ASP A 41 -5.22 -7.02 8.70
N ARG A 42 -3.94 -6.88 9.11
CA ARG A 42 -2.83 -7.79 8.76
C ARG A 42 -2.66 -7.98 7.25
N TYR A 43 -3.11 -7.01 6.47
CA TYR A 43 -3.04 -7.07 5.01
C TYR A 43 -1.60 -6.94 4.52
N LEU A 44 -0.76 -6.17 5.21
CA LEU A 44 0.68 -6.15 4.98
C LEU A 44 1.37 -7.06 6.01
N PRO A 45 1.68 -8.34 5.69
CA PRO A 45 2.43 -9.23 6.54
C PRO A 45 3.69 -8.57 7.14
N GLY A 46 3.84 -8.68 8.46
CA GLY A 46 4.98 -8.16 9.22
C GLY A 46 6.20 -9.08 9.17
N LEU A 47 6.53 -9.62 8.01
CA LEU A 47 7.80 -10.31 7.76
C LEU A 47 8.91 -9.27 7.63
N ASP A 48 10.17 -9.61 7.93
CA ASP A 48 11.33 -8.73 7.73
C ASP A 48 11.48 -8.40 6.24
N THR A 49 10.91 -7.27 5.83
CA THR A 49 10.59 -6.97 4.43
C THR A 49 10.30 -5.48 4.29
N GLU A 50 10.71 -4.91 3.15
CA GLU A 50 10.31 -3.57 2.76
C GLU A 50 9.17 -3.66 1.72
N TRP A 51 8.08 -2.98 2.02
CA TRP A 51 6.93 -2.84 1.15
C TRP A 51 7.01 -1.53 0.37
N PHE A 52 6.66 -1.54 -0.91
CA PHE A 52 6.62 -0.36 -1.75
C PHE A 52 5.22 -0.18 -2.31
N LEU A 53 4.64 1.00 -2.06
CA LEU A 53 3.38 1.38 -2.69
C LEU A 53 3.67 1.91 -4.08
N ARG A 54 3.06 1.27 -5.08
CA ARG A 54 3.11 1.71 -6.46
C ARG A 54 1.77 2.24 -6.91
N HIS A 55 1.83 3.36 -7.62
CA HIS A 55 0.71 3.95 -8.33
C HIS A 55 1.22 4.50 -9.67
N GLY A 56 0.46 4.27 -10.72
CA GLY A 56 0.81 4.77 -12.04
C GLY A 56 2.14 4.25 -12.63
N GLY A 57 2.71 3.17 -12.07
CA GLY A 57 4.02 2.63 -12.42
C GLY A 57 5.19 3.21 -11.62
N GLN A 58 4.96 4.24 -10.80
CA GLN A 58 5.96 4.88 -9.93
C GLN A 58 5.85 4.37 -8.49
N ILE A 59 6.97 4.42 -7.75
CA ILE A 59 6.98 4.17 -6.31
C ILE A 59 6.63 5.48 -5.60
N ILE A 60 5.59 5.44 -4.77
CA ILE A 60 5.09 6.59 -4.02
C ILE A 60 5.70 6.62 -2.62
N THR A 61 5.73 5.47 -1.97
CA THR A 61 6.27 5.28 -0.62
C THR A 61 6.91 3.91 -0.49
N SER A 62 7.76 3.77 0.51
CA SER A 62 8.22 2.51 1.07
C SER A 62 7.93 2.46 2.56
N TYR A 63 7.55 1.28 3.03
CA TYR A 63 7.26 0.94 4.42
C TYR A 63 8.16 -0.20 4.86
N HIS A 64 9.01 0.05 5.85
CA HIS A 64 9.87 -0.98 6.44
C HIS A 64 9.17 -1.63 7.65
N THR A 65 8.93 -2.94 7.58
CA THR A 65 8.13 -3.62 8.61
C THR A 65 8.79 -3.67 9.98
N GLU A 66 10.12 -3.78 10.03
CA GLU A 66 10.90 -3.83 11.29
C GLU A 66 11.00 -2.45 11.96
N THR A 67 11.57 -1.45 11.25
CA THR A 67 11.78 -0.09 11.79
C THR A 67 10.49 0.73 11.87
N LYS A 68 9.41 0.29 11.20
CA LYS A 68 8.15 1.03 11.06
C LYS A 68 8.29 2.37 10.34
N GLU A 69 9.39 2.57 9.62
CA GLU A 69 9.63 3.78 8.85
C GLU A 69 8.81 3.79 7.56
N LEU A 70 8.25 4.96 7.24
CA LEU A 70 7.46 5.19 6.04
C LEU A 70 8.01 6.43 5.32
N THR A 71 8.32 6.30 4.02
CA THR A 71 8.74 7.45 3.21
C THR A 71 7.54 8.21 2.68
N ASN A 72 7.64 9.53 2.52
CA ASN A 72 6.55 10.38 1.99
C ASN A 72 5.15 10.17 2.66
N PRO A 73 5.05 10.15 4.00
CA PRO A 73 3.81 9.79 4.72
C PRO A 73 2.62 10.73 4.41
N ASN A 74 2.91 12.00 4.19
CA ASN A 74 1.91 13.08 4.10
C ASN A 74 1.33 13.30 2.68
N ILE A 75 1.57 12.38 1.75
CA ILE A 75 0.98 12.47 0.40
C ILE A 75 -0.50 12.09 0.48
N TYR A 76 -1.37 12.92 -0.10
CA TYR A 76 -2.79 12.61 -0.24
C TYR A 76 -3.03 11.67 -1.42
N LEU A 77 -3.84 10.63 -1.20
CA LEU A 77 -4.14 9.65 -2.25
C LEU A 77 -4.91 10.26 -3.42
N LYS A 78 -5.79 11.24 -3.15
CA LYS A 78 -6.52 11.95 -4.21
C LYS A 78 -5.59 12.66 -5.19
N ASP A 79 -4.48 13.20 -4.71
CA ASP A 79 -3.56 13.98 -5.54
C ASP A 79 -2.87 13.04 -6.54
N LEU A 80 -2.50 11.83 -6.09
CA LEU A 80 -1.94 10.78 -6.95
C LEU A 80 -2.93 10.37 -8.05
N ILE A 81 -4.20 10.13 -7.67
CA ILE A 81 -5.25 9.74 -8.62
C ILE A 81 -5.48 10.85 -9.65
N HIS A 82 -5.50 12.12 -9.24
CA HIS A 82 -5.70 13.24 -10.15
C HIS A 82 -4.49 13.51 -11.06
N GLN A 83 -3.27 13.21 -10.60
CA GLN A 83 -2.05 13.42 -11.37
C GLN A 83 -1.84 12.40 -12.48
N THR A 84 -2.43 11.21 -12.37
CA THR A 84 -2.23 10.15 -13.37
C THR A 84 -3.55 9.72 -14.02
N SER A 85 -3.56 9.48 -15.31
CA SER A 85 -4.70 8.86 -16.00
C SER A 85 -4.85 7.35 -15.70
N ARG A 86 -4.02 6.80 -14.80
CA ARG A 86 -3.93 5.37 -14.50
C ARG A 86 -4.91 4.89 -13.43
N GLY A 87 -5.87 5.74 -13.06
CA GLY A 87 -7.00 5.37 -12.23
C GLY A 87 -6.69 5.33 -10.73
N ASN A 88 -7.50 4.56 -10.02
CA ASN A 88 -7.57 4.50 -8.56
C ASN A 88 -6.94 3.22 -8.00
N GLU A 89 -6.07 2.56 -8.76
CA GLU A 89 -5.43 1.30 -8.41
C GLU A 89 -4.05 1.53 -7.79
N PHE A 90 -3.84 0.95 -6.62
CA PHE A 90 -2.61 1.01 -5.84
C PHE A 90 -2.13 -0.40 -5.55
N VAL A 91 -0.84 -0.66 -5.74
CA VAL A 91 -0.28 -2.00 -5.56
C VAL A 91 0.89 -1.96 -4.57
N TRP A 92 0.82 -2.77 -3.52
CA TRP A 92 1.94 -2.99 -2.61
C TRP A 92 2.80 -4.14 -3.12
N ILE A 93 4.04 -3.84 -3.50
CA ILE A 93 5.04 -4.86 -3.86
C ILE A 93 6.05 -5.01 -2.74
N TYR A 94 6.67 -6.17 -2.60
CA TYR A 94 7.67 -6.37 -1.56
C TYR A 94 9.06 -6.60 -2.15
N ARG A 95 10.08 -6.17 -1.41
CA ARG A 95 11.47 -6.53 -1.68
C ARG A 95 12.05 -7.23 -0.48
N ARG A 96 12.60 -8.43 -0.70
CA ARG A 96 13.45 -9.09 0.29
C ARG A 96 14.78 -8.37 0.33
N SER A 97 15.15 -7.87 1.50
CA SER A 97 16.52 -7.50 1.83
C SER A 97 17.33 -8.80 1.89
N TYR A 98 18.30 -8.98 1.00
CA TYR A 98 19.21 -10.13 0.99
C TYR A 98 20.47 -9.82 1.78
#